data_AF-A0A7X7MNR7-F1
#
_entry.id   AF-A0A7X7MNR7-F1
#
_cell.length_a   1.000
_cell.length_b   1.000
_cell.length_c   1.000
_cell.angle_alpha   90.00
_cell.angle_beta   90.00
_cell.angle_gamma   90.00
#
_symmetry.space_group_name_H-M   'P 1'
#
loop_
_entity.id
_entity.type
_entity.pdbx_description
1 polymer ?
#
loop_
_entity_poly.entity_id
_entity_poly.type
_entity_poly.pdbx_seq_one_letter_code
_entity_poly.pdbx_strand_id
1 'polypeptide(L)' 'AIPLARFGTPEEVAGCVRFLASDAAGWITGQTLCVDGGLCMRA' A
#
# COMPACT_ATOMS: atom_id res chain seq x y z
N ALA A 1 12.15 -12.55 -3.65
CA ALA A 1 10.97 -13.23 -3.07
C ALA A 1 10.12 -12.18 -2.37
N ILE A 2 8.79 -12.32 -2.32
CA ILE A 2 7.91 -11.39 -1.59
C ILE A 2 8.11 -11.62 -0.08
N PRO A 3 8.48 -10.62 0.74
CA PRO A 3 8.68 -10.81 2.18
C PRO A 3 7.46 -11.37 2.91
N LEU A 4 6.24 -10.97 2.53
CA LEU A 4 5.01 -11.56 3.06
C LEU A 4 4.70 -12.99 2.56
N ALA A 5 5.58 -13.58 1.74
CA ALA A 5 5.50 -14.96 1.25
C ALA A 5 4.21 -15.33 0.48
N ARG A 6 3.47 -14.33 -0.02
CA ARG A 6 2.27 -14.53 -0.86
C ARG A 6 2.03 -13.35 -1.78
N PHE A 7 1.19 -13.55 -2.78
CA PHE A 7 0.60 -12.45 -3.53
C PHE A 7 -0.45 -11.72 -2.70
N GLY A 8 -0.58 -10.42 -2.95
CA GLY A 8 -1.68 -9.61 -2.42
C GLY A 8 -2.99 -9.89 -3.14
N THR A 9 -4.10 -9.48 -2.56
CA THR A 9 -5.42 -9.47 -3.22
C THR A 9 -5.77 -8.05 -3.70
N PRO A 10 -6.68 -7.91 -4.68
CA PRO A 10 -7.15 -6.60 -5.12
C PRO A 10 -7.73 -5.74 -3.98
N GLU A 11 -8.38 -6.36 -3.00
CA GLU A 11 -9.00 -5.69 -1.86
C GLU A 11 -7.99 -5.03 -0.93
N GLU A 12 -6.78 -5.59 -0.84
CA GLU A 12 -5.70 -5.02 -0.04
C GLU A 12 -5.21 -3.69 -0.65
N VAL A 13 -5.08 -3.65 -1.98
CA VAL A 13 -4.77 -2.41 -2.72
C VAL A 13 -5.93 -1.42 -2.60
N ALA A 14 -7.18 -1.88 -2.79
CA ALA A 14 -8.36 -1.04 -2.67
C ALA A 14 -8.51 -0.44 -1.25
N GLY A 15 -8.10 -1.16 -0.22
CA GLY A 15 -8.03 -0.66 1.16
C GLY A 15 -7.12 0.57 1.27
N CYS A 16 -5.91 0.50 0.72
CA CYS A 16 -4.98 1.64 0.70
C CYS A 16 -5.53 2.82 -0.12
N VAL A 17 -6.15 2.56 -1.28
CA VAL A 17 -6.77 3.61 -2.09
C VAL A 17 -7.91 4.29 -1.32
N ARG A 18 -8.79 3.51 -0.66
CA ARG A 18 -9.87 4.07 0.16
C ARG A 18 -9.35 4.95 1.30
N PHE A 19 -8.25 4.56 1.94
CA PHE A 19 -7.61 5.40 2.96
C PHE A 19 -7.13 6.73 2.36
N LEU A 20 -6.36 6.68 1.26
CA LEU A 20 -5.83 7.88 0.61
C LEU A 20 -6.93 8.81 0.07
N ALA A 21 -8.08 8.25 -0.30
CA ALA A 21 -9.26 9.01 -0.74
C ALA A 21 -10.16 9.52 0.41
N SER A 22 -9.86 9.16 1.66
CA SER A 22 -10.66 9.55 2.83
C SER A 22 -10.13 10.79 3.52
N ASP A 23 -10.96 11.43 4.34
CA ASP A 23 -10.57 12.59 5.17
C ASP A 23 -9.40 12.29 6.13
N ALA A 24 -9.21 11.01 6.50
CA ALA A 24 -8.10 10.59 7.36
C ALA A 24 -6.73 10.82 6.71
N ALA A 25 -6.66 10.91 5.37
CA ALA A 25 -5.44 11.24 4.63
C ALA A 25 -5.33 12.74 4.30
N GLY A 26 -6.16 13.61 4.89
CA GLY A 26 -6.28 15.03 4.51
C GLY A 26 -5.02 15.90 4.60
N TRP A 27 -3.94 15.39 5.21
CA TRP A 27 -2.64 16.07 5.26
C TRP A 27 -1.52 15.32 4.51
N ILE A 28 -1.87 14.31 3.71
CA ILE A 28 -0.92 13.52 2.92
C ILE A 28 -1.02 13.97 1.46
N THR A 29 0.06 14.55 0.94
CA THR A 29 0.15 14.96 -0.47
C THR A 29 1.55 14.71 -1.02
N GLY A 30 1.64 14.45 -2.33
CA GLY A 30 2.90 14.22 -3.04
C GLY A 30 3.63 12.92 -2.66
N GLN A 31 2.95 11.98 -1.99
CA GLN A 31 3.54 10.73 -1.55
C GLN A 31 3.17 9.56 -2.46
N THR A 32 4.09 8.61 -2.59
CA THR A 32 3.84 7.30 -3.22
C THR A 32 3.83 6.24 -2.13
N LEU A 33 2.71 5.55 -1.98
CA LEU A 33 2.60 4.43 -1.04
C LEU A 33 2.85 3.11 -1.78
N CYS A 34 3.87 2.37 -1.37
CA CYS A 34 4.17 1.05 -1.93
C CYS A 34 3.30 -0.03 -1.24
N VAL A 35 2.51 -0.76 -2.03
CA VAL A 35 1.60 -1.82 -1.56
C VAL A 35 1.93 -3.11 -2.29
N ASP A 36 3.05 -3.74 -1.92
CA ASP A 36 3.65 -4.84 -2.69
C ASP A 36 4.09 -6.04 -1.83
N GLY A 37 3.66 -6.09 -0.57
CA GLY A 37 4.08 -7.12 0.39
C GLY A 37 5.57 -7.10 0.71
N GLY A 38 6.25 -5.97 0.51
CA GLY A 38 7.67 -5.74 0.81
C GLY A 38 8.61 -6.01 -0.37
N LEU A 39 8.10 -6.21 -1.59
CA LEU A 39 8.91 -6.60 -2.74
C LEU A 39 10.00 -5.58 -3.10
N CYS A 40 9.74 -4.29 -2.92
CA CYS A 40 10.68 -3.21 -3.18
C CYS A 40 11.58 -2.87 -1.99
N MET A 41 11.40 -3.52 -0.84
CA MET A 41 12.22 -3.26 0.36
C MET A 41 13.50 -4.11 0.32
N ARG A 42 14.63 -3.50 0.70
CA ARG A 42 15.84 -4.27 1.02
C ARG A 42 15.72 -4.76 2.46
N ALA A 43 16.06 -6.03 2.67
CA ALA A 43 16.26 -6.59 4.02
C ALA A 43 17.53 -6.02 4.65
#